data_AF-R7J829-F1
#
_entry.id   AF-R7J829-F1
#
_cell.length_a   1.000
_cell.length_b   1.000
_cell.length_c   1.000
_cell.angle_alpha   90.00
_cell.angle_beta   90.00
_cell.angle_gamma   90.00
#
_symmetry.space_group_name_H-M   'P 1'
#
loop_
_entity.id
_entity.type
_entity.pdbx_description
1 polymer ?
#
loop_
_entity_poly.entity_id
_entity_poly.type
_entity_poly.pdbx_seq_one_letter_code
_entity_poly.pdbx_strand_id
1 'polypeptide(L)'
;MIKFSKIAPPPKPEFRQIGKYKIISSLNALTNDGERVFVSTIKDEDKLKTILIDKNNNVVGTNSFSINDKTLHGHRIDAYSNGKHKGLGEIMRLASIIDVIENNLRKIRIFSLNEAIPFHLKYKFRPEILTYDSMMDILNRIASIEEPSMKEFSKKADDIFADIFINGAINNEHNYYTELPDFIISYVNKTKQENLPWNQTASCAGMNFKEDLPMTLTNKDINENKSLFNDLFEKHGIDYKI
;
A
#
# COMPACT_ATOMS: atom_id res chain seq x y z
N MET A 1 21.25 -36.70 -6.69
CA MET A 1 20.56 -35.76 -5.77
C MET A 1 21.44 -34.52 -5.61
N ILE A 2 21.14 -33.45 -6.34
CA ILE A 2 21.89 -32.19 -6.23
C ILE A 2 21.36 -31.50 -4.98
N LYS A 3 22.19 -31.44 -3.93
CA LYS A 3 21.92 -30.59 -2.75
C LYS A 3 21.94 -29.16 -3.25
N PHE A 4 20.79 -28.48 -3.19
CA PHE A 4 20.74 -27.03 -3.31
C PHE A 4 21.75 -26.48 -2.29
N SER A 5 22.83 -25.88 -2.79
CA SER A 5 23.75 -25.12 -1.96
C SER A 5 22.89 -24.06 -1.27
N LYS A 6 22.82 -24.12 0.06
CA LYS A 6 22.25 -23.05 0.87
C LYS A 6 23.02 -21.79 0.49
N ILE A 7 22.40 -20.99 -0.36
CA ILE A 7 22.84 -19.64 -0.63
C ILE A 7 22.98 -18.98 0.75
N ALA A 8 24.17 -18.50 1.09
CA ALA A 8 24.41 -17.86 2.38
C ALA A 8 23.30 -16.82 2.63
N PRO A 9 22.73 -16.76 3.84
CA PRO A 9 21.69 -15.79 4.14
C PRO A 9 22.24 -14.41 3.77
N PRO A 10 21.49 -13.62 3.01
CA PRO A 10 21.91 -12.28 2.65
C PRO A 10 22.25 -11.47 3.90
N PRO A 11 23.25 -10.57 3.81
CA PRO A 11 23.67 -9.76 4.95
C PRO A 11 22.50 -8.91 5.46
N LYS A 12 22.54 -8.61 6.75
CA LYS A 12 21.61 -7.68 7.41
C LYS A 12 21.51 -6.36 6.64
N PRO A 13 20.34 -5.70 6.66
CA PRO A 13 20.21 -4.36 6.12
C PRO A 13 21.24 -3.41 6.73
N GLU A 14 21.95 -2.68 5.88
CA GLU A 14 22.87 -1.63 6.27
C GLU A 14 22.22 -0.28 6.05
N PHE A 15 22.49 0.65 6.95
CA PHE A 15 21.87 1.96 6.94
C PHE A 15 22.91 3.06 6.84
N ARG A 16 22.52 4.16 6.20
CA ARG A 16 23.28 5.41 6.20
C ARG A 16 22.41 6.56 6.66
N GLN A 17 23.07 7.60 7.15
CA GLN A 17 22.39 8.82 7.56
C GLN A 17 22.17 9.74 6.35
N ILE A 18 20.92 10.18 6.12
CA ILE A 18 20.58 11.26 5.19
C ILE A 18 19.83 12.33 5.98
N GLY A 19 20.51 13.44 6.26
CA GLY A 19 20.01 14.44 7.21
C GLY A 19 19.79 13.83 8.59
N LYS A 20 18.56 13.90 9.11
CA LYS A 20 18.20 13.29 10.41
C LYS A 20 17.63 11.87 10.31
N TYR A 21 17.53 11.30 9.11
CA TYR A 21 16.93 9.99 8.89
C TYR A 21 17.97 8.89 8.64
N LYS A 22 17.75 7.73 9.26
CA LYS A 22 18.47 6.48 9.05
C LYS A 22 17.80 5.73 7.90
N ILE A 23 18.47 5.64 6.77
CA ILE A 23 17.88 5.17 5.51
C ILE A 23 18.63 3.94 5.00
N ILE A 24 17.92 2.98 4.41
CA ILE A 24 18.51 1.78 3.82
C ILE A 24 19.57 2.16 2.78
N SER A 25 20.81 1.79 3.04
CA SER A 25 21.95 1.97 2.13
C SER A 25 22.21 0.73 1.28
N SER A 26 22.00 -0.44 1.87
CA SER A 26 22.22 -1.75 1.26
C SER A 26 21.29 -2.76 1.93
N LEU A 27 20.48 -3.44 1.12
CA LEU A 27 19.63 -4.55 1.54
C LEU A 27 19.57 -5.54 0.38
N ASN A 28 19.75 -6.82 0.67
CA ASN A 28 19.61 -7.88 -0.32
C ASN A 28 18.25 -8.56 -0.15
N ALA A 29 17.55 -8.77 -1.25
CA ALA A 29 16.27 -9.47 -1.26
C ALA A 29 16.21 -10.47 -2.42
N LEU A 30 15.25 -11.39 -2.34
CA LEU A 30 14.91 -12.37 -3.36
C LEU A 30 13.56 -12.01 -3.96
N THR A 31 13.44 -12.02 -5.27
CA THR A 31 12.14 -11.98 -5.97
C THR A 31 11.35 -13.26 -5.71
N ASN A 32 10.07 -13.29 -6.09
CA ASN A 32 9.23 -14.48 -6.02
C ASN A 32 9.82 -15.69 -6.78
N ASP A 33 10.65 -15.43 -7.79
CA ASP A 33 11.28 -16.46 -8.64
C ASP A 33 12.67 -16.86 -8.10
N GLY A 34 13.06 -16.35 -6.92
CA GLY A 34 14.35 -16.61 -6.29
C GLY A 34 15.52 -15.81 -6.86
N GLU A 35 15.28 -14.88 -7.80
CA GLU A 35 16.34 -14.00 -8.31
C GLU A 35 16.71 -12.95 -7.26
N ARG A 36 18.01 -12.70 -7.08
CA ARG A 36 18.49 -11.65 -6.18
C ARG A 36 18.24 -10.27 -6.75
N VAL A 37 17.81 -9.36 -5.89
CA VAL A 37 17.79 -7.92 -6.13
C VAL A 37 18.48 -7.20 -4.97
N PHE A 38 19.25 -6.17 -5.33
CA PHE A 38 19.85 -5.25 -4.39
C PHE A 38 18.94 -4.04 -4.21
N VAL A 39 18.76 -3.61 -2.97
CA VAL A 39 17.90 -2.49 -2.58
C VAL A 39 18.76 -1.41 -1.95
N SER A 40 18.62 -0.18 -2.43
CA SER A 40 19.29 0.99 -1.85
C SER A 40 18.40 2.21 -1.97
N THR A 41 18.44 3.09 -0.99
CA THR A 41 17.71 4.37 -1.03
C THR A 41 18.70 5.52 -1.19
N ILE A 42 18.49 6.32 -2.23
CA ILE A 42 19.27 7.51 -2.56
C ILE A 42 18.48 8.80 -2.32
N LYS A 43 19.20 9.91 -2.17
CA LYS A 43 18.60 11.25 -2.25
C LYS A 43 18.43 11.62 -3.73
N ASP A 44 17.25 12.06 -4.10
CA ASP A 44 16.87 12.50 -5.45
C ASP A 44 16.19 13.86 -5.32
N GLU A 45 16.95 14.93 -5.57
CA GLU A 45 16.54 16.32 -5.28
C GLU A 45 16.05 16.49 -3.82
N ASP A 46 14.79 16.87 -3.64
CA ASP A 46 14.13 17.06 -2.34
C ASP A 46 13.44 15.78 -1.83
N LYS A 47 13.60 14.66 -2.54
CA LYS A 47 12.97 13.37 -2.25
C LYS A 47 14.01 12.29 -1.93
N LEU A 48 13.51 11.19 -1.39
CA LEU A 48 14.22 9.93 -1.26
C LEU A 48 13.68 8.96 -2.31
N LYS A 49 14.55 8.09 -2.80
CA LYS A 49 14.20 7.11 -3.83
C LYS A 49 14.86 5.78 -3.52
N THR A 50 14.05 4.79 -3.16
CA THR A 50 14.46 3.38 -3.11
C THR A 50 14.54 2.85 -4.54
N ILE A 51 15.63 2.16 -4.85
CA ILE A 51 15.93 1.56 -6.15
C ILE A 51 16.19 0.07 -5.94
N LEU A 52 15.57 -0.76 -6.77
CA LEU A 52 15.86 -2.18 -6.89
C LEU A 52 16.75 -2.41 -8.11
N ILE A 53 17.90 -3.05 -7.91
CA ILE A 53 18.89 -3.35 -8.93
C ILE A 53 19.01 -4.87 -9.07
N ASP A 54 18.91 -5.40 -10.29
CA ASP A 54 19.07 -6.83 -10.56
C ASP A 54 20.55 -7.26 -10.62
N LYS A 55 20.80 -8.56 -10.78
CA LYS A 55 22.15 -9.14 -10.92
C LYS A 55 22.94 -8.62 -12.13
N ASN A 56 22.27 -8.00 -13.10
CA ASN A 56 22.87 -7.45 -14.32
C ASN A 56 23.06 -5.93 -14.21
N ASN A 57 22.90 -5.34 -13.01
CA ASN A 57 22.96 -3.91 -12.73
C ASN A 57 21.85 -3.08 -13.40
N ASN A 58 20.73 -3.69 -13.78
CA ASN A 58 19.57 -2.95 -14.28
C ASN A 58 18.68 -2.50 -13.13
N VAL A 59 18.13 -1.28 -13.23
CA VAL A 59 17.05 -0.84 -12.34
C VAL A 59 15.77 -1.55 -12.71
N VAL A 60 15.24 -2.35 -11.78
CA VAL A 60 14.01 -3.14 -11.98
C VAL A 60 12.84 -2.64 -11.13
N GLY A 61 13.06 -1.66 -10.26
CA GLY A 61 11.98 -0.99 -9.55
C GLY A 61 12.43 0.28 -8.86
N THR A 62 11.49 1.20 -8.67
CA THR A 62 11.71 2.48 -7.98
C THR A 62 10.54 2.82 -7.08
N ASN A 63 10.83 3.32 -5.88
CA ASN A 63 9.85 3.89 -4.96
C ASN A 63 10.35 5.25 -4.47
N SER A 64 9.66 6.32 -4.85
CA SER A 64 9.97 7.68 -4.43
C SER A 64 9.07 8.12 -3.28
N PHE A 65 9.65 8.80 -2.30
CA PHE A 65 8.96 9.24 -1.09
C PHE A 65 9.65 10.45 -0.45
N SER A 66 8.99 11.07 0.51
CA SER A 66 9.57 12.09 1.39
C SER A 66 9.19 11.79 2.83
N ILE A 67 10.03 12.21 3.78
CA ILE A 67 9.73 12.08 5.21
C ILE A 67 9.61 13.47 5.83
N ASN A 68 8.45 13.77 6.41
CA ASN A 68 8.21 14.95 7.22
C ASN A 68 7.17 14.61 8.31
N ASP A 69 7.14 15.34 9.42
CA ASP A 69 6.13 15.20 10.49
C ASP A 69 5.87 13.75 10.97
N LYS A 70 6.95 12.98 11.12
CA LYS A 70 6.92 11.54 11.48
C LYS A 70 6.07 10.70 10.50
N THR A 71 5.94 11.11 9.25
CA THR A 71 5.17 10.43 8.21
C THR A 71 6.06 10.19 6.99
N LEU A 72 6.03 8.97 6.46
CA LEU A 72 6.60 8.65 5.15
C LEU A 72 5.50 8.89 4.10
N HIS A 73 5.67 9.90 3.27
CA HIS A 73 4.78 10.22 2.17
C HIS A 73 5.28 9.55 0.89
N GLY A 74 4.61 8.48 0.46
CA GLY A 74 4.92 7.83 -0.81
C GLY A 74 4.40 8.63 -1.98
N HIS A 75 5.25 8.82 -2.99
CA HIS A 75 4.91 9.57 -4.21
C HIS A 75 4.61 8.62 -5.37
N ARG A 76 5.56 7.76 -5.72
CA ARG A 76 5.43 6.89 -6.89
C ARG A 76 6.19 5.59 -6.71
N ILE A 77 5.52 4.47 -6.97
CA ILE A 77 6.10 3.12 -6.99
C ILE A 77 5.95 2.53 -8.39
N ASP A 78 7.05 2.09 -8.98
CA ASP A 78 7.08 1.45 -10.29
C ASP A 78 7.88 0.15 -10.21
N ALA A 79 7.32 -0.94 -10.73
CA ALA A 79 7.98 -2.23 -10.86
C ALA A 79 8.16 -2.57 -12.34
N TYR A 80 9.40 -2.65 -12.79
CA TYR A 80 9.77 -2.92 -14.19
C TYR A 80 9.99 -4.43 -14.37
N SER A 81 8.89 -5.18 -14.47
CA SER A 81 8.94 -6.65 -14.58
C SER A 81 8.41 -7.20 -15.91
N ASN A 82 8.10 -6.35 -16.88
CA ASN A 82 7.50 -6.73 -18.16
C ASN A 82 6.27 -7.63 -17.98
N GLY A 83 5.39 -7.28 -17.02
CA GLY A 83 4.17 -8.03 -16.71
C GLY A 83 4.36 -9.26 -15.81
N LYS A 84 5.59 -9.61 -15.40
CA LYS A 84 5.83 -10.74 -14.49
C LYS A 84 5.62 -10.36 -13.03
N HIS A 85 4.91 -11.18 -12.26
CA HIS A 85 4.67 -10.95 -10.82
C HIS A 85 5.88 -11.33 -9.95
N LYS A 86 7.02 -10.64 -10.11
CA LYS A 86 8.28 -10.93 -9.42
C LYS A 86 8.34 -10.50 -7.93
N GLY A 87 7.30 -9.87 -7.40
CA GLY A 87 7.29 -9.38 -6.01
C GLY A 87 8.09 -8.10 -5.76
N LEU A 88 8.50 -7.37 -6.80
CA LEU A 88 9.29 -6.13 -6.67
C LEU A 88 8.57 -5.04 -5.87
N GLY A 89 7.25 -4.90 -6.08
CA GLY A 89 6.40 -4.01 -5.27
C GLY A 89 6.37 -4.40 -3.80
N GLU A 90 6.30 -5.70 -3.50
CA GLU A 90 6.31 -6.25 -2.12
C GLU A 90 7.62 -5.87 -1.43
N ILE A 91 8.76 -6.10 -2.09
CA ILE A 91 10.10 -5.75 -1.58
C ILE A 91 10.23 -4.26 -1.30
N MET A 92 9.75 -3.38 -2.19
CA MET A 92 9.77 -1.93 -1.96
C MET A 92 8.87 -1.49 -0.80
N ARG A 93 7.74 -2.17 -0.58
CA ARG A 93 6.86 -1.89 0.58
C ARG A 93 7.49 -2.35 1.88
N LEU A 94 8.13 -3.52 1.89
CA LEU A 94 8.92 -4.00 3.02
C LEU A 94 10.07 -3.04 3.36
N ALA A 95 10.78 -2.51 2.36
CA ALA A 95 11.78 -1.47 2.57
C ALA A 95 11.20 -0.20 3.22
N SER A 96 10.01 0.24 2.78
CA SER A 96 9.32 1.40 3.37
C SER A 96 8.92 1.16 4.84
N ILE A 97 8.55 -0.08 5.20
CA ILE A 97 8.22 -0.47 6.57
C ILE A 97 9.46 -0.43 7.46
N ILE A 98 10.60 -0.95 6.98
CA ILE A 98 11.88 -0.83 7.67
C ILE A 98 12.20 0.66 7.92
N ASP A 99 12.08 1.52 6.91
CA ASP A 99 12.33 2.96 7.08
C ASP A 99 11.40 3.60 8.13
N VAL A 100 10.14 3.16 8.25
CA VAL A 100 9.22 3.62 9.31
C VAL A 100 9.69 3.22 10.70
N ILE A 101 10.08 1.95 10.88
CA ILE A 101 10.50 1.41 12.17
C ILE A 101 11.82 2.06 12.60
N GLU A 102 12.83 2.05 11.74
CA GLU A 102 14.18 2.55 12.05
C GLU A 102 14.21 4.05 12.35
N ASN A 103 13.22 4.81 11.88
CA ASN A 103 13.11 6.25 12.13
C ASN A 103 12.01 6.61 13.13
N ASN A 104 11.38 5.63 13.79
CA ASN A 104 10.26 5.86 14.72
C ASN A 104 9.15 6.75 14.10
N LEU A 105 8.84 6.52 12.82
CA LEU A 105 7.75 7.20 12.14
C LEU A 105 6.40 6.67 12.65
N ARG A 106 5.37 7.51 12.55
CA ARG A 106 4.00 7.17 12.93
C ARG A 106 3.29 6.35 11.87
N LYS A 107 3.50 6.65 10.59
CA LYS A 107 2.80 5.99 9.48
C LYS A 107 3.48 6.19 8.13
N ILE A 108 3.08 5.35 7.18
CA ILE A 108 3.17 5.58 5.74
C ILE A 108 1.84 6.16 5.28
N ARG A 109 1.87 7.19 4.44
CA ARG A 109 0.70 7.68 3.69
C ARG A 109 1.01 7.63 2.19
N ILE A 110 0.06 7.14 1.41
CA ILE A 110 0.11 7.08 -0.05
C ILE A 110 -1.22 7.55 -0.64
N PHE A 111 -1.19 7.88 -1.92
CA PHE A 111 -2.37 7.98 -2.77
C PHE A 111 -2.32 6.80 -3.74
N SER A 112 -3.36 5.96 -3.73
CA SER A 112 -3.41 4.73 -4.51
C SER A 112 -4.30 4.89 -5.73
N LEU A 113 -3.77 4.54 -6.90
CA LEU A 113 -4.58 4.24 -8.08
C LEU A 113 -5.58 3.11 -7.75
N ASN A 114 -6.75 3.12 -8.39
CA ASN A 114 -7.83 2.15 -8.15
C ASN A 114 -7.33 0.71 -8.29
N GLU A 115 -6.59 0.42 -9.36
CA GLU A 115 -6.02 -0.89 -9.68
C GLU A 115 -5.00 -1.37 -8.61
N ALA A 116 -4.38 -0.44 -7.89
CA ALA A 116 -3.35 -0.73 -6.89
C ALA A 116 -3.92 -0.89 -5.47
N ILE A 117 -5.18 -0.53 -5.22
CA ILE A 117 -5.79 -0.63 -3.88
C ILE A 117 -5.72 -2.07 -3.34
N PRO A 118 -6.08 -3.12 -4.10
CA PRO A 118 -5.98 -4.50 -3.59
C PRO A 118 -4.56 -4.90 -3.21
N PHE A 119 -3.56 -4.42 -3.94
CA PHE A 119 -2.15 -4.64 -3.61
C PHE A 119 -1.81 -4.00 -2.27
N HIS A 120 -2.21 -2.75 -2.03
CA HIS A 120 -1.93 -2.06 -0.77
C HIS A 120 -2.67 -2.65 0.43
N LEU A 121 -3.94 -3.06 0.26
CA LEU A 121 -4.72 -3.74 1.30
C LEU A 121 -4.03 -5.03 1.80
N LYS A 122 -3.37 -5.78 0.91
CA LYS A 122 -2.60 -6.98 1.28
C LYS A 122 -1.54 -6.68 2.35
N TYR A 123 -0.95 -5.48 2.32
CA TYR A 123 0.06 -5.01 3.27
C TYR A 123 -0.54 -4.15 4.39
N LYS A 124 -1.82 -4.33 4.69
CA LYS A 124 -2.52 -3.70 5.81
C LYS A 124 -2.63 -2.18 5.73
N PHE A 125 -2.37 -1.60 4.55
CA PHE A 125 -2.81 -0.24 4.31
C PHE A 125 -4.34 -0.19 4.40
N ARG A 126 -4.86 0.89 4.96
CA ARG A 126 -6.29 1.15 5.09
C ARG A 126 -6.62 2.46 4.39
N PRO A 127 -7.80 2.58 3.74
CA PRO A 127 -8.29 3.87 3.26
C PRO A 127 -8.30 4.92 4.38
N GLU A 128 -7.98 6.16 4.05
CA GLU A 128 -8.06 7.32 4.94
C GLU A 128 -9.00 8.35 4.31
N ILE A 129 -10.08 8.71 5.02
CA ILE A 129 -10.99 9.77 4.57
C ILE A 129 -10.43 11.10 5.06
N LEU A 130 -9.99 11.94 4.11
CA LEU A 130 -9.32 13.20 4.44
C LEU A 130 -10.27 14.39 4.52
N THR A 131 -11.34 14.40 3.73
CA THR A 131 -12.27 15.52 3.62
C THR A 131 -13.71 15.04 3.48
N TYR A 132 -14.65 15.90 3.85
CA TYR A 132 -16.08 15.69 3.62
C TYR A 132 -16.38 15.45 2.14
N ASP A 133 -15.82 16.28 1.25
CA ASP A 133 -16.04 16.14 -0.20
C ASP A 133 -15.57 14.78 -0.72
N SER A 134 -14.40 14.29 -0.27
CA SER A 134 -13.90 12.96 -0.66
C SER A 134 -14.82 11.84 -0.16
N MET A 135 -15.39 11.99 1.03
CA MET A 135 -16.34 11.05 1.61
C MET A 135 -17.60 10.95 0.74
N MET A 136 -18.19 12.09 0.40
CA MET A 136 -19.41 12.17 -0.39
C MET A 136 -19.19 11.68 -1.82
N ASP A 137 -18.05 12.01 -2.43
CA ASP A 137 -17.68 11.50 -3.76
C ASP A 137 -17.54 9.98 -3.78
N ILE A 138 -16.90 9.38 -2.77
CA ILE A 138 -16.78 7.93 -2.62
C ILE A 138 -18.15 7.27 -2.49
N LEU A 139 -18.99 7.79 -1.59
CA LEU A 139 -20.33 7.26 -1.34
C LEU A 139 -21.21 7.33 -2.58
N ASN A 140 -21.27 8.49 -3.24
CA ASN A 140 -22.04 8.67 -4.48
C ASN A 140 -21.63 7.68 -5.57
N ARG A 141 -20.33 7.41 -5.70
CA ARG A 141 -19.82 6.44 -6.69
C ARG A 141 -20.21 5.01 -6.38
N ILE A 142 -20.14 4.60 -5.12
CA ILE A 142 -20.58 3.26 -4.71
C ILE A 142 -22.10 3.14 -4.85
N ALA A 143 -22.86 4.17 -4.48
CA ALA A 143 -24.31 4.22 -4.60
C ALA A 143 -24.79 4.11 -6.05
N SER A 144 -24.05 4.67 -7.01
CA SER A 144 -24.40 4.68 -8.44
C SER A 144 -24.13 3.36 -9.17
N ILE A 145 -23.67 2.31 -8.48
CA ILE A 145 -23.33 1.03 -9.12
C ILE A 145 -24.60 0.24 -9.43
N GLU A 146 -24.79 -0.10 -10.70
CA GLU A 146 -25.95 -0.86 -11.19
C GLU A 146 -25.72 -2.39 -11.20
N GLU A 147 -24.48 -2.84 -10.94
CA GLU A 147 -24.10 -4.25 -10.95
C GLU A 147 -24.93 -5.06 -9.92
N PRO A 148 -25.73 -6.06 -10.34
CA PRO A 148 -26.62 -6.78 -9.42
C PRO A 148 -25.91 -7.41 -8.22
N SER A 149 -24.70 -7.94 -8.42
CA SER A 149 -23.88 -8.53 -7.35
C SER A 149 -23.38 -7.52 -6.30
N MET A 150 -23.51 -6.22 -6.58
CA MET A 150 -23.07 -5.10 -5.74
C MET A 150 -24.23 -4.32 -5.12
N LYS A 151 -25.48 -4.72 -5.35
CA LYS A 151 -26.68 -3.98 -4.92
C LYS A 151 -26.70 -3.64 -3.43
N GLU A 152 -26.22 -4.54 -2.57
CA GLU A 152 -26.16 -4.29 -1.12
C GLU A 152 -25.18 -3.15 -0.77
N PHE A 153 -24.06 -3.04 -1.49
CA PHE A 153 -23.11 -1.95 -1.32
C PHE A 153 -23.67 -0.63 -1.85
N SER A 154 -24.31 -0.65 -3.02
CA SER A 154 -24.97 0.55 -3.58
C SER A 154 -26.01 1.09 -2.60
N LYS A 155 -26.93 0.24 -2.13
CA LYS A 155 -27.94 0.63 -1.16
C LYS A 155 -27.33 1.17 0.14
N LYS A 156 -26.35 0.46 0.71
CA LYS A 156 -25.71 0.90 1.96
C LYS A 156 -24.99 2.23 1.81
N ALA A 157 -24.37 2.50 0.66
CA ALA A 157 -23.74 3.79 0.39
C ALA A 157 -24.77 4.92 0.32
N ASP A 158 -25.93 4.69 -0.31
CA ASP A 158 -27.05 5.65 -0.37
C ASP A 158 -27.63 5.92 1.03
N ASP A 159 -27.82 4.86 1.84
CA ASP A 159 -28.28 4.97 3.23
C ASP A 159 -27.31 5.82 4.08
N ILE A 160 -25.99 5.58 3.96
CA ILE A 160 -24.97 6.37 4.67
C ILE A 160 -24.96 7.82 4.17
N PHE A 161 -25.07 8.04 2.85
CA PHE A 161 -25.12 9.37 2.27
C PHE A 161 -26.29 10.19 2.82
N ALA A 162 -27.48 9.57 2.87
CA ALA A 162 -28.68 10.20 3.42
C ALA A 162 -28.53 10.53 4.91
N ASP A 163 -27.94 9.62 5.71
CA ASP A 163 -27.68 9.89 7.12
C ASP A 163 -26.73 11.08 7.30
N ILE A 164 -25.60 11.10 6.57
CA ILE A 164 -24.64 12.22 6.63
C ILE A 164 -25.31 13.54 6.26
N PHE A 165 -26.19 13.54 5.24
CA PHE A 165 -26.89 14.74 4.81
C PHE A 165 -27.83 15.29 5.89
N ILE A 166 -28.52 14.42 6.63
CA ILE A 166 -29.51 14.79 7.66
C ILE A 166 -28.84 15.08 9.02
N ASN A 167 -27.94 14.21 9.44
CA ASN A 167 -27.39 14.15 10.80
C ASN A 167 -25.92 14.62 10.89
N GLY A 168 -25.26 14.84 9.75
CA GLY A 168 -23.85 15.18 9.68
C GLY A 168 -22.93 13.95 9.70
N ALA A 169 -21.68 14.15 9.23
CA ALA A 169 -20.69 13.07 9.11
C ALA A 169 -20.17 12.51 10.45
N ILE A 170 -20.41 13.24 11.54
CA ILE A 170 -20.13 12.81 12.91
C ILE A 170 -21.38 13.17 13.72
N ASN A 171 -22.00 12.16 14.33
CA ASN A 171 -23.18 12.31 15.18
C ASN A 171 -23.05 11.38 16.41
N ASN A 172 -24.12 11.25 17.20
CA ASN A 172 -24.07 10.46 18.44
C ASN A 172 -23.94 8.95 18.20
N GLU A 173 -24.32 8.47 17.02
CA GLU A 173 -24.33 7.05 16.65
C GLU A 173 -23.12 6.70 15.76
N HIS A 174 -22.70 7.64 14.91
CA HIS A 174 -21.73 7.41 13.85
C HIS A 174 -20.56 8.39 13.84
N ASN A 175 -19.39 7.86 13.49
CA ASN A 175 -18.26 8.62 12.99
C ASN A 175 -17.79 8.01 11.67
N TYR A 176 -18.33 8.53 10.57
CA TYR A 176 -18.10 7.99 9.24
C TYR A 176 -16.66 8.13 8.76
N TYR A 177 -15.87 9.06 9.31
CA TYR A 177 -14.42 9.11 9.01
C TYR A 177 -13.69 7.85 9.51
N THR A 178 -14.22 7.17 10.52
CA THR A 178 -13.63 5.95 11.10
C THR A 178 -14.29 4.67 10.60
N GLU A 179 -15.58 4.71 10.27
CA GLU A 179 -16.35 3.54 9.84
C GLU A 179 -16.23 3.29 8.32
N LEU A 180 -16.20 4.36 7.52
CA LEU A 180 -16.20 4.23 6.06
C LEU A 180 -14.97 3.48 5.51
N PRO A 181 -13.76 3.58 6.08
CA PRO A 181 -12.63 2.75 5.65
C PRO A 181 -12.92 1.24 5.62
N ASP A 182 -13.64 0.70 6.61
CA ASP A 182 -13.97 -0.73 6.63
C ASP A 182 -15.03 -1.08 5.58
N PHE A 183 -16.02 -0.20 5.39
CA PHE A 183 -16.98 -0.35 4.30
C PHE A 183 -16.30 -0.36 2.92
N ILE A 184 -15.36 0.55 2.69
CA ILE A 184 -14.57 0.60 1.45
C ILE A 184 -13.77 -0.69 1.27
N ILE A 185 -13.12 -1.20 2.32
CA ILE A 185 -12.36 -2.47 2.24
C ILE A 185 -13.28 -3.64 1.85
N SER A 186 -14.46 -3.75 2.46
CA SER A 186 -15.44 -4.78 2.11
C SER A 186 -15.89 -4.66 0.66
N TYR A 187 -16.15 -3.44 0.19
CA TYR A 187 -16.50 -3.15 -1.19
C TYR A 187 -15.38 -3.59 -2.15
N VAL A 188 -14.11 -3.19 -1.88
CA VAL A 188 -12.94 -3.57 -2.68
C VAL A 188 -12.81 -5.09 -2.80
N ASN A 189 -12.95 -5.79 -1.68
CA ASN A 189 -12.83 -7.25 -1.67
C ASN A 189 -13.94 -7.92 -2.48
N LYS A 190 -15.17 -7.41 -2.41
CA LYS A 190 -16.28 -7.91 -3.23
C LYS A 190 -16.04 -7.65 -4.71
N THR A 191 -15.65 -6.44 -5.10
CA THR A 191 -15.30 -6.09 -6.49
C THR A 191 -14.25 -7.05 -7.06
N LYS A 192 -13.22 -7.37 -6.26
CA LYS A 192 -12.19 -8.33 -6.62
C LYS A 192 -12.73 -9.76 -6.75
N GLN A 193 -13.57 -10.20 -5.83
CA GLN A 193 -14.17 -11.53 -5.85
C GLN A 193 -15.02 -11.75 -7.11
N GLU A 194 -15.76 -10.73 -7.53
CA GLU A 194 -16.61 -10.75 -8.72
C GLU A 194 -15.83 -10.50 -10.02
N ASN A 195 -14.50 -10.32 -9.96
CA ASN A 195 -13.64 -9.99 -11.10
C ASN A 195 -14.13 -8.78 -11.92
N LEU A 196 -14.73 -7.80 -11.25
CA LEU A 196 -15.21 -6.59 -11.91
C LEU A 196 -14.03 -5.73 -12.38
N PRO A 197 -14.16 -5.01 -13.51
CA PRO A 197 -13.08 -4.20 -14.06
C PRO A 197 -12.70 -3.05 -13.14
N TRP A 198 -11.44 -2.63 -13.25
CA TRP A 198 -10.81 -1.61 -12.40
C TRP A 198 -10.75 -0.24 -13.05
N ASN A 199 -11.67 0.08 -13.96
CA ASN A 199 -11.70 1.35 -14.69
C ASN A 199 -12.74 1.28 -15.81
N GLN A 200 -13.90 1.87 -15.59
CA GLN A 200 -14.77 2.38 -16.65
C GLN A 200 -15.77 3.32 -15.99
N THR A 201 -16.28 4.27 -16.78
CA THR A 201 -17.15 5.42 -16.47
C THR A 201 -18.07 5.31 -15.24
N ALA A 202 -18.52 6.42 -14.66
CA ALA A 202 -19.28 6.47 -13.40
C ALA A 202 -20.49 5.51 -13.30
N SER A 203 -21.00 5.02 -14.43
CA SER A 203 -22.12 4.08 -14.55
C SER A 203 -21.72 2.60 -14.79
N CYS A 204 -20.43 2.24 -14.80
CA CYS A 204 -19.99 0.87 -15.07
C CYS A 204 -19.67 0.11 -13.78
N ALA A 205 -20.00 -1.19 -13.78
CA ALA A 205 -19.64 -2.14 -12.74
C ALA A 205 -18.12 -2.15 -12.53
N GLY A 206 -17.64 -1.77 -11.35
CA GLY A 206 -16.20 -1.73 -11.07
C GLY A 206 -15.80 -0.69 -10.03
N MET A 207 -14.54 -0.73 -9.61
CA MET A 207 -13.98 0.30 -8.72
C MET A 207 -13.62 1.54 -9.53
N ASN A 208 -14.29 2.65 -9.23
CA ASN A 208 -14.08 3.91 -9.94
C ASN A 208 -14.10 5.07 -8.94
N PHE A 209 -13.09 5.19 -8.08
CA PHE A 209 -12.88 6.44 -7.35
C PHE A 209 -12.39 7.51 -8.32
N LYS A 210 -12.88 8.74 -8.18
CA LYS A 210 -12.55 9.88 -9.05
C LYS A 210 -11.07 10.21 -9.05
N GLU A 211 -10.48 10.10 -7.87
CA GLU A 211 -9.13 10.48 -7.54
C GLU A 211 -8.45 9.29 -6.85
N ASP A 212 -7.12 9.34 -6.80
CA ASP A 212 -6.34 8.35 -6.08
C ASP A 212 -6.78 8.29 -4.61
N LEU A 213 -7.09 7.08 -4.13
CA LEU A 213 -7.60 6.89 -2.78
C LEU A 213 -6.46 7.08 -1.77
N PRO A 214 -6.57 8.01 -0.81
CA PRO A 214 -5.60 8.11 0.27
C PRO A 214 -5.61 6.83 1.10
N MET A 215 -4.44 6.27 1.36
CA MET A 215 -4.29 5.09 2.20
C MET A 215 -3.14 5.26 3.18
N THR A 216 -3.29 4.67 4.36
CA THR A 216 -2.27 4.72 5.42
C THR A 216 -1.96 3.36 6.00
N LEU A 217 -0.70 3.16 6.37
CA LEU A 217 -0.25 2.05 7.21
C LEU A 217 0.43 2.65 8.44
N THR A 218 -0.16 2.48 9.62
CA THR A 218 0.42 3.04 10.85
C THR A 218 1.45 2.11 11.46
N ASN A 219 2.34 2.65 12.30
CA ASN A 219 3.27 1.84 13.10
C ASN A 219 2.51 0.89 14.06
N LYS A 220 1.32 1.29 14.53
CA LYS A 220 0.44 0.40 15.30
C LYS A 220 0.01 -0.80 14.45
N ASP A 221 -0.49 -0.57 13.24
CA ASP A 221 -0.90 -1.64 12.32
C ASP A 221 0.28 -2.57 11.97
N ILE A 222 1.47 -2.00 11.79
CA ILE A 222 2.71 -2.75 11.55
C ILE A 222 3.00 -3.72 12.70
N ASN A 223 2.96 -3.23 13.95
CA ASN A 223 3.24 -4.03 15.14
C ASN A 223 2.16 -5.09 15.38
N GLU A 224 0.88 -4.75 15.21
CA GLU A 224 -0.24 -5.69 15.34
C GLU A 224 -0.19 -6.82 14.30
N ASN A 225 0.40 -6.55 13.14
CA ASN A 225 0.54 -7.53 12.05
C ASN A 225 2.00 -8.03 11.88
N LYS A 226 2.84 -7.93 12.92
CA LYS A 226 4.27 -8.26 12.83
C LYS A 226 4.57 -9.67 12.30
N SER A 227 3.74 -10.67 12.61
CA SER A 227 3.94 -12.05 12.10
C SER A 227 3.89 -12.07 10.59
N LEU A 228 2.87 -11.43 9.99
CA LEU A 228 2.73 -11.33 8.55
C LEU A 228 3.95 -10.68 7.90
N PHE A 229 4.43 -9.57 8.47
CA PHE A 229 5.58 -8.87 7.89
C PHE A 229 6.89 -9.65 8.08
N ASN A 230 7.08 -10.32 9.21
CA ASN A 230 8.22 -11.21 9.44
C ASN A 230 8.22 -12.39 8.45
N ASP A 231 7.06 -12.99 8.17
CA ASP A 231 6.93 -14.04 7.15
C ASP A 231 7.25 -13.51 5.74
N LEU A 232 6.85 -12.26 5.44
CA LEU A 232 7.19 -11.61 4.18
C LEU A 232 8.68 -11.26 4.06
N PHE A 233 9.32 -10.84 5.15
CA PHE A 233 10.77 -10.64 5.20
C PHE A 233 11.48 -11.98 4.94
N GLU A 234 11.09 -13.05 5.63
CA GLU A 234 11.67 -14.39 5.41
C GLU A 234 11.47 -14.88 3.97
N LYS A 235 10.25 -14.74 3.43
CA LYS A 235 9.93 -15.09 2.04
C LYS A 235 10.88 -14.42 1.05
N HIS A 236 11.18 -13.14 1.26
CA HIS A 236 12.07 -12.36 0.40
C HIS A 236 13.54 -12.46 0.83
N GLY A 237 13.88 -13.33 1.79
CA GLY A 237 15.22 -13.47 2.31
C GLY A 237 15.77 -12.16 2.85
N ILE A 238 14.96 -11.32 3.50
CA ILE A 238 15.43 -10.09 4.13
C ILE A 238 15.72 -10.42 5.59
N ASP A 239 16.98 -10.27 6.03
CA ASP A 239 17.38 -10.49 7.44
C ASP A 239 16.97 -9.28 8.31
N TYR A 240 15.66 -9.13 8.49
CA TYR A 240 15.02 -8.10 9.32
C TYR A 240 13.86 -8.69 10.11
N LYS A 241 13.62 -8.15 11.31
CA LYS A 241 12.52 -8.57 12.17
C LYS A 241 11.93 -7.37 12.91
N ILE A 242 10.60 -7.32 12.96
CA ILE A 242 9.80 -6.38 13.76
C ILE A 242 9.60 -6.96 15.16
#